data_AF-B4JMH8-F1
#
_entry.id   AF-B4JMH8-F1
#
_cell.length_a   1.000
_cell.length_b   1.000
_cell.length_c   1.000
_cell.angle_alpha   90.00
_cell.angle_beta   90.00
_cell.angle_gamma   90.00
#
_symmetry.space_group_name_H-M   'P 1'
#
loop_
_entity.id
_entity.type
_entity.pdbx_description
1 polymer ?
#
loop_
_entity_poly.entity_id
_entity_poly.type
_entity_poly.pdbx_seq_one_letter_code
_entity_poly.pdbx_strand_id
1 'polypeptide(L)'
;HRELVGLAVILLALCCQSSIGKKLEKRCVNCSYRTYYTYGDGRSLQRVIYRDPVYTRAADTYGCSGNPCGANAVCQEAAGGRPVCSCPPGYSGNPLTHCNRGECLDNVDCRGDLHCVKNRCVNPCVGTCGIGSNCEAKNHVAVCSCPAGYNGDPYTSCRLDDPEEQCHPSPCGINTKCEIINGVPTCSCLHGFLGNPLSGCRHECEHDGDCASRDMCSNYKCVPSCGQCGIGANCKSVASHRAVCECPKGYIGSPYTECRPECYGDSDCPAGRPACFYGICKNTCVGACGVGADCNLRGLTPVCSCPRDMTGDPFISCRPFTKEDLCSPNPCGTNAICVPGHDNTGRERPVCNCLPGHTGNPLSHCSRGECLSNTECPDHRACINYQCVDPCIGKCASGATCEPKAHLAVCRCPAGQSGDALISCRQTRTFPVAKYH
;
A
#
# COMPACT_ATOMS: atom_id res chain seq x y z
N HIS A 1 -51.19 -20.70 -49.18
CA HIS A 1 -51.54 -19.45 -49.88
C HIS A 1 -50.71 -19.36 -51.13
N ARG A 2 -51.37 -19.09 -52.27
CA ARG A 2 -50.79 -18.86 -53.59
C ARG A 2 -49.58 -17.93 -53.51
N GLU A 3 -48.54 -18.18 -54.32
CA GLU A 3 -48.08 -17.25 -55.36
C GLU A 3 -47.24 -18.00 -56.41
N LEU A 4 -47.72 -17.93 -57.66
CA LEU A 4 -46.97 -18.17 -58.89
C LEU A 4 -46.09 -16.95 -59.16
N VAL A 5 -44.79 -17.10 -59.38
CA VAL A 5 -44.03 -16.15 -60.20
C VAL A 5 -42.83 -16.85 -60.88
N GLY A 6 -42.74 -16.75 -62.21
CA GLY A 6 -41.44 -16.66 -62.90
C GLY A 6 -40.91 -17.89 -63.64
N LEU A 7 -41.50 -18.23 -64.80
CA LEU A 7 -40.84 -18.98 -65.88
C LEU A 7 -39.84 -18.05 -66.59
N ALA A 8 -38.55 -18.36 -66.51
CA ALA A 8 -37.52 -17.77 -67.38
C ALA A 8 -36.77 -18.89 -68.10
N VAL A 9 -37.26 -19.25 -69.29
CA VAL A 9 -36.59 -20.15 -70.24
C VAL A 9 -35.56 -19.32 -71.01
N ILE A 10 -34.30 -19.35 -70.61
CA ILE A 10 -33.20 -18.79 -71.41
C ILE A 10 -32.65 -19.92 -72.29
N LEU A 11 -33.19 -19.98 -73.50
CA LEU A 11 -32.65 -20.73 -74.64
C LEU A 11 -31.42 -19.99 -75.17
N LEU A 12 -30.22 -20.43 -74.81
CA LEU A 12 -28.99 -20.06 -75.52
C LEU A 12 -28.41 -21.32 -76.18
N ALA A 13 -28.97 -21.61 -77.35
CA ALA A 13 -28.42 -22.55 -78.32
C ALA A 13 -27.24 -21.87 -79.03
N LEU A 14 -26.01 -22.25 -78.68
CA LEU A 14 -24.81 -21.97 -79.47
C LEU A 14 -24.19 -23.29 -79.89
N CYS A 15 -24.67 -23.82 -81.02
CA CYS A 15 -23.97 -24.84 -81.79
C CYS A 15 -24.05 -24.48 -83.28
N CYS A 16 -22.92 -23.98 -83.79
CA CYS A 16 -22.40 -23.99 -85.16
C CYS A 16 -23.37 -23.81 -86.36
N GLN A 17 -23.21 -22.68 -87.05
CA GLN A 17 -23.25 -22.55 -88.51
C GLN A 17 -22.04 -21.68 -88.90
N SER A 18 -21.30 -21.85 -89.99
CA SER A 18 -21.30 -22.81 -91.10
C SER A 18 -19.94 -22.73 -91.82
N SER A 19 -19.57 -23.83 -92.48
CA SER A 19 -18.36 -24.02 -93.28
C SER A 19 -18.51 -23.45 -94.70
N ILE A 20 -17.43 -22.95 -95.30
CA ILE A 20 -17.22 -22.93 -96.76
C ILE A 20 -15.82 -23.52 -97.00
N GLY A 21 -15.61 -24.63 -97.72
CA GLY A 21 -16.53 -25.48 -98.44
C GLY A 21 -15.96 -26.88 -98.69
N LYS A 22 -16.76 -27.66 -99.43
CA LYS A 22 -16.60 -29.05 -99.92
C LYS A 22 -17.28 -30.15 -99.08
N LYS A 23 -18.48 -30.49 -99.59
CA LYS A 23 -19.35 -31.68 -99.45
C LYS A 23 -18.79 -32.86 -98.66
N LEU A 24 -19.50 -33.26 -97.59
CA LEU A 24 -20.07 -34.61 -97.41
C LEU A 24 -21.11 -34.57 -96.27
N GLU A 25 -22.24 -35.24 -96.47
CA GLU A 25 -23.39 -35.33 -95.55
C GLU A 25 -22.99 -35.88 -94.17
N LYS A 26 -23.01 -35.02 -93.14
CA LYS A 26 -22.88 -35.44 -91.74
C LYS A 26 -24.24 -35.39 -91.06
N ARG A 27 -24.80 -36.57 -90.78
CA ARG A 27 -25.94 -36.74 -89.86
C ARG A 27 -25.43 -36.67 -88.42
N CYS A 28 -25.99 -35.75 -87.64
CA CYS A 28 -25.78 -35.69 -86.18
C CYS A 28 -26.45 -36.89 -85.51
N VAL A 29 -25.66 -37.67 -84.76
CA VAL A 29 -26.14 -38.77 -83.91
C VAL A 29 -25.71 -38.42 -82.47
N ASN A 30 -26.67 -38.45 -81.54
CA ASN A 30 -26.59 -38.07 -80.11
C ASN A 30 -26.59 -36.56 -79.79
N CYS A 31 -27.78 -35.98 -79.69
CA CYS A 31 -28.00 -34.80 -78.83
C CYS A 31 -28.54 -35.29 -77.48
N SER A 32 -27.89 -34.92 -76.38
CA SER A 32 -28.37 -35.16 -75.01
C SER A 32 -28.74 -33.82 -74.39
N TYR A 33 -29.92 -33.69 -73.78
CA TYR A 33 -30.33 -32.48 -73.05
C TYR A 33 -30.52 -32.82 -71.57
N ARG A 34 -30.05 -31.93 -70.68
CA ARG A 34 -30.27 -32.00 -69.22
C ARG A 34 -31.32 -30.97 -68.82
N THR A 35 -32.29 -31.38 -68.01
CA THR A 35 -33.18 -30.49 -67.27
C THR A 35 -32.78 -30.47 -65.80
N TYR A 36 -32.72 -29.27 -65.21
CA TYR A 36 -32.40 -29.05 -63.79
C TYR A 36 -33.65 -28.54 -63.06
N TYR A 37 -33.95 -29.09 -61.89
CA TYR A 37 -34.95 -28.54 -60.95
C TYR A 37 -34.21 -28.08 -59.68
N THR A 38 -34.42 -26.84 -59.26
CA THR A 38 -33.91 -26.29 -57.99
C THR A 38 -35.09 -26.06 -57.05
N TYR A 39 -35.08 -26.72 -55.89
CA TYR A 39 -35.93 -26.37 -54.74
C TYR A 39 -35.10 -25.52 -53.77
N GLY A 40 -35.76 -24.63 -52.99
CA GLY A 40 -35.16 -23.57 -52.17
C GLY A 40 -34.20 -23.99 -51.05
N ASP A 41 -33.76 -25.25 -51.02
CA ASP A 41 -33.04 -25.87 -49.91
C ASP A 41 -31.68 -26.45 -50.36
N GLY A 42 -31.18 -26.06 -51.54
CA GLY A 42 -29.78 -26.26 -51.96
C GLY A 42 -29.36 -27.68 -52.39
N ARG A 43 -30.29 -28.60 -52.69
CA ARG A 43 -29.97 -29.94 -53.23
C ARG A 43 -30.57 -30.15 -54.63
N SER A 44 -29.75 -30.59 -55.60
CA SER A 44 -30.14 -30.87 -56.99
C SER A 44 -30.15 -32.37 -57.30
N LEU A 45 -31.26 -32.91 -57.81
CA LEU A 45 -31.40 -34.30 -58.27
C LEU A 45 -31.29 -34.39 -59.80
N GLN A 46 -30.46 -35.31 -60.29
CA GLN A 46 -30.19 -35.52 -61.72
C GLN A 46 -30.90 -36.78 -62.22
N ARG A 47 -31.79 -36.67 -63.21
CA ARG A 47 -32.43 -37.84 -63.87
C ARG A 47 -32.14 -37.83 -65.37
N VAL A 48 -31.49 -38.87 -65.87
CA VAL A 48 -31.20 -39.06 -67.31
C VAL A 48 -32.20 -40.07 -67.88
N ILE A 49 -32.87 -39.73 -68.98
CA ILE A 49 -33.77 -40.64 -69.72
C ILE A 49 -33.10 -40.96 -71.05
N TYR A 50 -32.82 -42.23 -71.33
CA TYR A 50 -32.40 -42.69 -72.66
C TYR A 50 -33.63 -43.20 -73.43
N ARG A 51 -33.80 -42.77 -74.68
CA ARG A 51 -34.65 -43.45 -75.68
C ARG A 51 -33.74 -44.08 -76.72
N ASP A 52 -33.91 -45.38 -76.96
CA ASP A 52 -33.19 -46.12 -78.00
C ASP A 52 -33.64 -45.68 -79.40
N PRO A 53 -32.72 -45.41 -80.34
CA PRO A 53 -33.07 -45.25 -81.74
C PRO A 53 -33.16 -46.63 -82.42
N VAL A 54 -34.38 -46.96 -82.86
CA VAL A 54 -34.68 -48.04 -83.80
C VAL A 54 -34.02 -47.71 -85.15
N TYR A 55 -33.06 -48.52 -85.59
CA TYR A 55 -32.45 -48.40 -86.92
C TYR A 55 -33.10 -49.43 -87.87
N THR A 56 -33.76 -48.92 -88.91
CA THR A 56 -34.36 -49.71 -89.99
C THR A 56 -33.28 -50.30 -90.90
N ARG A 57 -33.49 -51.55 -91.33
CA ARG A 57 -32.62 -52.35 -92.19
C ARG A 57 -32.53 -51.79 -93.60
N ALA A 58 -31.33 -51.84 -94.18
CA ALA A 58 -31.09 -52.17 -95.58
C ALA A 58 -29.97 -53.22 -95.62
N ALA A 59 -30.26 -54.36 -96.26
CA ALA A 59 -29.35 -55.47 -96.54
C ALA A 59 -28.29 -55.03 -97.57
N ASP A 60 -27.07 -55.56 -97.72
CA ASP A 60 -26.59 -56.93 -97.67
C ASP A 60 -25.07 -56.96 -97.37
N THR A 61 -24.65 -57.73 -96.36
CA THR A 61 -23.49 -58.67 -96.37
C THR A 61 -23.50 -59.34 -94.99
N TYR A 62 -23.76 -60.65 -94.98
CA TYR A 62 -23.94 -61.43 -93.77
C TYR A 62 -22.59 -61.80 -93.13
N GLY A 63 -22.42 -61.48 -91.84
CA GLY A 63 -21.44 -62.12 -90.97
C GLY A 63 -19.98 -61.67 -91.08
N CYS A 64 -19.09 -62.47 -90.48
CA CYS A 64 -17.65 -62.21 -90.47
C CYS A 64 -16.96 -62.47 -91.82
N SER A 65 -17.72 -62.93 -92.82
CA SER A 65 -17.24 -63.28 -94.17
C SER A 65 -16.66 -62.09 -94.95
N GLY A 66 -17.13 -60.86 -94.67
CA GLY A 66 -16.64 -59.63 -95.30
C GLY A 66 -15.47 -58.93 -94.59
N ASN A 67 -14.90 -59.55 -93.56
CA ASN A 67 -13.87 -58.97 -92.67
C ASN A 67 -14.17 -57.52 -92.19
N PRO A 68 -15.33 -57.28 -91.53
CA PRO A 68 -15.79 -55.94 -91.16
C PRO A 68 -15.07 -55.30 -89.95
N CYS A 69 -14.09 -55.99 -89.36
CA CYS A 69 -13.37 -55.55 -88.17
C CYS A 69 -12.02 -54.91 -88.50
N GLY A 70 -11.54 -54.05 -87.60
CA GLY A 70 -10.23 -53.40 -87.74
C GLY A 70 -9.08 -54.40 -87.69
N ALA A 71 -7.90 -53.99 -88.16
CA ALA A 71 -6.73 -54.87 -88.14
C ALA A 71 -6.39 -55.34 -86.71
N ASN A 72 -6.03 -56.62 -86.57
CA ASN A 72 -5.80 -57.33 -85.32
C ASN A 72 -7.02 -57.48 -84.38
N ALA A 73 -8.23 -57.16 -84.84
CA ALA A 73 -9.47 -57.46 -84.12
C ALA A 73 -10.01 -58.85 -84.51
N VAL A 74 -10.70 -59.51 -83.59
CA VAL A 74 -11.40 -60.77 -83.84
C VAL A 74 -12.86 -60.47 -84.13
N CYS A 75 -13.37 -61.03 -85.22
CA CYS A 75 -14.79 -60.99 -85.56
C CYS A 75 -15.49 -62.23 -85.02
N GLN A 76 -16.59 -62.03 -84.28
CA GLN A 76 -17.48 -63.10 -83.83
C GLN A 76 -18.92 -62.81 -84.29
N GLU A 77 -19.64 -63.86 -84.70
CA GLU A 77 -21.06 -63.72 -85.08
C GLU A 77 -21.93 -63.75 -83.83
N ALA A 78 -22.63 -62.64 -83.55
CA ALA A 78 -23.64 -62.59 -82.50
C ALA A 78 -24.97 -63.18 -82.99
N ALA A 79 -25.84 -63.53 -82.03
CA ALA A 79 -27.19 -64.01 -82.31
C ALA A 79 -27.92 -63.08 -83.29
N GLY A 80 -28.34 -63.62 -84.44
CA GLY A 80 -28.97 -62.84 -85.53
C GLY A 80 -28.05 -62.48 -86.71
N GLY A 81 -26.83 -63.03 -86.80
CA GLY A 81 -25.96 -62.93 -87.98
C GLY A 81 -25.21 -61.60 -88.10
N ARG A 82 -25.09 -60.84 -86.99
CA ARG A 82 -24.39 -59.55 -86.94
C ARG A 82 -22.93 -59.74 -86.52
N PRO A 83 -21.95 -59.13 -87.23
CA PRO A 83 -20.56 -59.18 -86.81
C PRO A 83 -20.32 -58.30 -85.57
N VAL A 84 -19.66 -58.86 -84.56
CA VAL A 84 -19.18 -58.15 -83.36
C VAL A 84 -17.66 -58.22 -83.35
N CYS A 85 -17.02 -57.05 -83.31
CA CYS A 85 -15.58 -56.93 -83.28
C CYS A 85 -15.10 -56.73 -81.84
N SER A 86 -14.12 -57.53 -81.41
CA SER A 86 -13.44 -57.37 -80.13
C SER A 86 -11.94 -57.46 -80.31
N CYS A 87 -11.17 -56.80 -79.45
CA CYS A 87 -9.73 -57.01 -79.44
C CYS A 87 -9.45 -58.34 -78.72
N PRO A 88 -8.60 -59.21 -79.30
CA PRO A 88 -8.19 -60.45 -78.63
C PRO A 88 -7.43 -60.14 -77.32
N PRO A 89 -7.28 -61.13 -76.42
CA PRO A 89 -6.48 -60.96 -75.20
C PRO A 89 -5.07 -60.42 -75.49
N GLY A 90 -4.61 -59.46 -74.69
CA GLY A 90 -3.34 -58.77 -74.92
C GLY A 90 -3.37 -57.70 -76.01
N TYR A 91 -4.54 -57.37 -76.55
CA TYR A 91 -4.73 -56.23 -77.45
C TYR A 91 -5.72 -55.23 -76.84
N SER A 92 -5.51 -53.94 -77.09
CA SER A 92 -6.37 -52.84 -76.65
C SER A 92 -6.52 -51.78 -77.73
N GLY A 93 -7.58 -50.99 -77.67
CA GLY A 93 -7.90 -49.99 -78.70
C GLY A 93 -9.33 -50.14 -79.21
N ASN A 94 -9.58 -49.68 -80.44
CA ASN A 94 -10.90 -49.73 -81.04
C ASN A 94 -10.99 -50.91 -82.02
N PRO A 95 -11.78 -51.96 -81.71
CA PRO A 95 -11.85 -53.17 -82.54
C PRO A 95 -12.49 -52.96 -83.91
N LEU A 96 -13.11 -51.80 -84.17
CA LEU A 96 -13.64 -51.44 -85.50
C LEU A 96 -12.58 -50.82 -86.41
N THR A 97 -11.47 -50.30 -85.88
CA THR A 97 -10.43 -49.63 -86.68
C THR A 97 -9.09 -50.35 -86.60
N HIS A 98 -8.56 -50.54 -85.39
CA HIS A 98 -7.30 -51.24 -85.13
C HIS A 98 -7.20 -51.62 -83.66
N CYS A 99 -6.82 -52.87 -83.40
CA CYS A 99 -6.41 -53.34 -82.09
C CYS A 99 -4.89 -53.27 -81.98
N ASN A 100 -4.38 -52.51 -81.02
CA ASN A 100 -2.94 -52.44 -80.75
C ASN A 100 -2.58 -53.56 -79.78
N ARG A 101 -1.42 -54.21 -79.98
CA ARG A 101 -0.87 -55.11 -78.97
C ARG A 101 -0.59 -54.27 -77.72
N GLY A 102 -1.16 -54.70 -76.60
CA GLY A 102 -0.93 -54.08 -75.29
C GLY A 102 0.51 -54.24 -74.84
N GLU A 103 0.91 -53.40 -73.90
CA GLU A 103 2.27 -53.38 -73.36
C GLU A 103 2.55 -54.61 -72.47
N CYS A 104 1.51 -55.18 -71.85
CA CYS A 104 1.59 -56.32 -70.94
C CYS A 104 0.34 -57.21 -71.01
N LEU A 105 0.46 -58.47 -70.61
CA LEU A 105 -0.64 -59.40 -70.32
C LEU A 105 -0.76 -59.63 -68.81
N ASP A 106 0.37 -59.71 -68.11
CA ASP A 106 0.46 -59.84 -66.66
C ASP A 106 1.57 -58.93 -66.11
N ASN A 107 1.63 -58.78 -64.79
CA ASN A 107 2.61 -57.96 -64.08
C ASN A 107 4.05 -58.31 -64.46
N VAL A 108 4.34 -59.60 -64.66
CA VAL A 108 5.68 -60.09 -65.04
C VAL A 108 6.18 -59.55 -66.38
N ASP A 109 5.28 -59.06 -67.25
CA ASP A 109 5.65 -58.42 -68.52
C ASP A 109 6.09 -56.96 -68.33
N CYS A 110 5.78 -56.37 -67.17
CA CYS A 110 6.16 -55.01 -66.82
C CYS A 110 7.52 -54.98 -66.11
N ARG A 111 8.19 -53.82 -66.16
CA ARG A 111 9.34 -53.54 -65.29
C ARG A 111 8.90 -53.66 -63.82
N GLY A 112 9.78 -54.11 -62.92
CA GLY A 112 9.43 -54.47 -61.53
C GLY A 112 8.77 -53.36 -60.67
N ASP A 113 8.83 -52.11 -61.12
CA ASP A 113 8.19 -50.92 -60.54
C ASP A 113 6.85 -50.53 -61.20
N LEU A 114 6.36 -51.30 -62.16
CA LEU A 114 5.10 -51.08 -62.89
C LEU A 114 4.23 -52.33 -62.79
N HIS A 115 2.91 -52.21 -62.94
CA HIS A 115 1.99 -53.34 -62.94
C HIS A 115 1.02 -53.27 -64.10
N CYS A 116 0.49 -54.42 -64.50
CA CYS A 116 -0.35 -54.52 -65.68
C CYS A 116 -1.81 -54.18 -65.33
N VAL A 117 -2.30 -53.08 -65.89
CA VAL A 117 -3.71 -52.68 -65.78
C VAL A 117 -4.26 -52.44 -67.17
N LYS A 118 -5.27 -53.23 -67.57
CA LYS A 118 -5.93 -53.12 -68.89
C LYS A 118 -4.92 -53.13 -70.05
N ASN A 119 -3.95 -54.05 -69.98
CA ASN A 119 -2.87 -54.22 -70.95
C ASN A 119 -1.91 -53.03 -71.09
N ARG A 120 -1.75 -52.21 -70.04
CA ARG A 120 -0.74 -51.15 -69.95
C ARG A 120 0.06 -51.25 -68.65
N CYS A 121 1.35 -50.98 -68.71
CA CYS A 121 2.21 -50.97 -67.52
C CYS A 121 2.08 -49.60 -66.83
N VAL A 122 1.44 -49.58 -65.66
CA VAL A 122 1.20 -48.35 -64.89
C VAL A 122 1.87 -48.42 -63.52
N ASN A 123 2.28 -47.27 -63.00
CA ASN A 123 2.94 -47.20 -61.70
C ASN A 123 1.90 -47.47 -60.58
N PRO A 124 2.11 -48.48 -59.72
CA PRO A 124 1.17 -48.82 -58.65
C PRO A 124 1.05 -47.74 -57.56
N CYS A 125 1.99 -46.80 -57.46
CA CYS A 125 1.96 -45.71 -56.47
C CYS A 125 0.93 -44.62 -56.77
N VAL A 126 0.48 -44.48 -58.02
CA VAL A 126 -0.42 -43.39 -58.41
C VAL A 126 -1.80 -43.63 -57.82
N GLY A 127 -2.13 -42.89 -56.75
CA GLY A 127 -3.44 -42.90 -56.10
C GLY A 127 -3.65 -43.98 -55.04
N THR A 128 -2.59 -44.70 -54.62
CA THR A 128 -2.70 -45.81 -53.66
C THR A 128 -2.33 -45.42 -52.22
N CYS A 129 -1.32 -44.55 -52.03
CA CYS A 129 -0.86 -44.18 -50.69
C CYS A 129 -1.54 -42.91 -50.18
N GLY A 130 -1.67 -42.82 -48.84
CA GLY A 130 -2.34 -41.73 -48.14
C GLY A 130 -1.58 -40.40 -48.17
N ILE A 131 -2.23 -39.32 -47.76
CA ILE A 131 -1.62 -37.98 -47.74
C ILE A 131 -0.41 -37.98 -46.79
N GLY A 132 0.73 -37.45 -47.25
CA GLY A 132 1.96 -37.35 -46.44
C GLY A 132 2.76 -38.65 -46.31
N SER A 133 2.41 -39.70 -47.04
CA SER A 133 3.14 -40.99 -47.04
C SER A 133 4.18 -41.07 -48.16
N ASN A 134 5.22 -41.89 -47.97
CA ASN A 134 6.15 -42.30 -49.01
C ASN A 134 5.62 -43.56 -49.71
N CYS A 135 5.67 -43.58 -51.04
CA CYS A 135 5.36 -44.77 -51.83
C CYS A 135 6.61 -45.34 -52.49
N GLU A 136 6.78 -46.66 -52.37
CA GLU A 136 7.79 -47.43 -53.07
C GLU A 136 7.13 -48.54 -53.90
N ALA A 137 7.40 -48.60 -55.20
CA ALA A 137 6.92 -49.68 -56.06
C ALA A 137 7.88 -50.87 -55.96
N LYS A 138 7.41 -51.98 -55.37
CA LYS A 138 8.17 -53.23 -55.23
C LYS A 138 7.35 -54.40 -55.72
N ASN A 139 7.93 -55.27 -56.56
CA ASN A 139 7.27 -56.47 -57.07
C ASN A 139 5.87 -56.20 -57.65
N HIS A 140 5.75 -55.15 -58.47
CA HIS A 140 4.49 -54.74 -59.10
C HIS A 140 3.39 -54.26 -58.12
N VAL A 141 3.71 -53.99 -56.84
CA VAL A 141 2.76 -53.44 -55.86
C VAL A 141 3.29 -52.16 -55.22
N ALA A 142 2.37 -51.31 -54.75
CA ALA A 142 2.70 -50.12 -53.98
C ALA A 142 2.89 -50.48 -52.51
N VAL A 143 4.03 -50.10 -51.95
CA VAL A 143 4.34 -50.21 -50.53
C VAL A 143 4.35 -48.80 -49.94
N CYS A 144 3.35 -48.50 -49.10
CA CYS A 144 3.20 -47.19 -48.47
C CYS A 144 3.84 -47.21 -47.07
N SER A 145 4.58 -46.16 -46.72
CA SER A 145 5.18 -46.00 -45.38
C SER A 145 5.14 -44.55 -44.93
N CYS A 146 5.09 -44.30 -43.61
CA CYS A 146 5.24 -42.94 -43.10
C CYS A 146 6.71 -42.52 -43.09
N PRO A 147 7.05 -41.29 -43.54
CA PRO A 147 8.39 -40.73 -43.41
C PRO A 147 8.86 -40.71 -41.95
N ALA A 148 10.18 -40.66 -41.72
CA ALA A 148 10.73 -40.55 -40.38
C ALA A 148 10.18 -39.29 -39.67
N GLY A 149 9.66 -39.47 -38.44
CA GLY A 149 9.02 -38.40 -37.66
C GLY A 149 7.51 -38.24 -37.90
N TYR A 150 6.91 -39.03 -38.79
CA TYR A 150 5.47 -39.06 -39.02
C TYR A 150 4.88 -40.38 -38.53
N ASN A 151 3.72 -40.32 -37.89
CA ASN A 151 2.95 -41.47 -37.44
C ASN A 151 1.52 -41.45 -38.02
N GLY A 152 0.88 -42.61 -38.07
CA GLY A 152 -0.45 -42.79 -38.68
C GLY A 152 -0.55 -44.05 -39.53
N ASP A 153 -1.59 -44.13 -40.34
CA ASP A 153 -1.77 -45.21 -41.33
C ASP A 153 -1.26 -44.73 -42.70
N PRO A 154 -0.18 -45.35 -43.25
CA PRO A 154 0.39 -44.97 -44.54
C PRO A 154 -0.57 -45.03 -45.73
N TYR A 155 -1.66 -45.79 -45.65
CA TYR A 155 -2.67 -45.88 -46.72
C TYR A 155 -3.74 -44.78 -46.61
N THR A 156 -3.87 -44.14 -45.46
CA THR A 156 -4.89 -43.11 -45.19
C THR A 156 -4.24 -41.73 -45.06
N SER A 157 -3.39 -41.54 -44.06
CA SER A 157 -2.66 -40.30 -43.82
C SER A 157 -1.54 -40.49 -42.80
N CYS A 158 -0.36 -39.92 -43.07
CA CYS A 158 0.73 -39.78 -42.11
C CYS A 158 0.78 -38.33 -41.63
N ARG A 159 0.87 -38.12 -40.32
CA ARG A 159 0.99 -36.79 -39.69
C ARG A 159 2.24 -36.72 -38.84
N LEU A 160 2.81 -35.53 -38.69
CA LEU A 160 3.92 -35.32 -37.77
C LEU A 160 3.46 -35.69 -36.36
N ASP A 161 4.23 -36.53 -35.67
CA ASP A 161 4.07 -36.69 -34.23
C ASP A 161 4.82 -35.52 -33.57
N ASP A 162 4.23 -34.33 -33.69
CA ASP A 162 4.74 -33.15 -33.03
C ASP A 162 4.12 -33.08 -31.62
N PRO A 163 4.91 -33.20 -30.54
CA PRO A 163 4.43 -33.00 -29.18
C PRO A 163 3.79 -31.62 -28.98
N GLU A 164 4.12 -30.62 -29.80
CA GLU A 164 3.55 -29.27 -29.71
C GLU A 164 2.05 -29.22 -30.04
N GLU A 165 1.52 -30.11 -30.90
CA GLU A 165 0.08 -30.10 -31.25
C GLU A 165 -0.83 -30.51 -30.07
N GLN A 166 -0.32 -31.20 -29.04
CA GLN A 166 -1.13 -31.64 -27.90
C GLN A 166 -1.60 -30.50 -26.98
N CYS A 167 -0.94 -29.33 -27.05
CA CYS A 167 -1.37 -28.11 -26.37
C CYS A 167 -2.08 -27.11 -27.32
N HIS A 168 -2.39 -27.52 -28.56
CA HIS A 168 -3.00 -26.65 -29.58
C HIS A 168 -4.17 -27.34 -30.31
N PRO A 169 -5.44 -27.09 -29.92
CA PRO A 169 -5.90 -26.18 -28.88
C PRO A 169 -5.66 -26.73 -27.47
N SER A 170 -5.38 -25.85 -26.50
CA SER A 170 -5.02 -26.25 -25.13
C SER A 170 -6.15 -27.07 -24.47
N PRO A 171 -5.84 -28.26 -23.90
CA PRO A 171 -6.80 -29.05 -23.13
C PRO A 171 -6.98 -28.53 -21.69
N CYS A 172 -6.19 -27.52 -21.28
CA CYS A 172 -6.21 -26.96 -19.93
C CYS A 172 -7.25 -25.83 -19.79
N GLY A 173 -7.74 -25.59 -18.57
CA GLY A 173 -8.68 -24.51 -18.29
C GLY A 173 -8.05 -23.12 -18.38
N ILE A 174 -8.86 -22.06 -18.23
CA ILE A 174 -8.37 -20.67 -18.31
C ILE A 174 -7.29 -20.36 -17.26
N ASN A 175 -6.38 -19.42 -17.58
CA ASN A 175 -5.29 -18.98 -16.71
C ASN A 175 -4.32 -20.10 -16.27
N THR A 176 -4.03 -21.02 -17.20
CA THR A 176 -3.12 -22.15 -16.97
C THR A 176 -2.03 -22.21 -18.02
N LYS A 177 -0.97 -22.95 -17.72
CA LYS A 177 0.10 -23.33 -18.64
C LYS A 177 -0.01 -24.82 -18.95
N CYS A 178 0.01 -25.15 -20.23
CA CYS A 178 0.10 -26.52 -20.74
C CYS A 178 1.57 -26.84 -21.05
N GLU A 179 2.11 -27.89 -20.44
CA GLU A 179 3.46 -28.40 -20.72
C GLU A 179 3.41 -29.91 -20.97
N ILE A 180 4.19 -30.40 -21.93
CA ILE A 180 4.30 -31.83 -22.20
C ILE A 180 5.37 -32.43 -21.28
N ILE A 181 4.94 -33.24 -20.32
CA ILE A 181 5.84 -33.95 -19.40
C ILE A 181 5.68 -35.45 -19.68
N ASN A 182 6.75 -36.12 -20.11
CA ASN A 182 6.75 -37.54 -20.50
C ASN A 182 5.70 -37.90 -21.57
N GLY A 183 5.46 -37.00 -22.54
CA GLY A 183 4.49 -37.23 -23.62
C GLY A 183 3.03 -37.06 -23.22
N VAL A 184 2.76 -36.48 -22.03
CA VAL A 184 1.41 -36.19 -21.54
C VAL A 184 1.23 -34.68 -21.31
N PRO A 185 0.14 -34.07 -21.81
CA PRO A 185 -0.16 -32.67 -21.54
C PRO A 185 -0.52 -32.51 -20.06
N THR A 186 0.31 -31.76 -19.35
CA THR A 186 0.17 -31.46 -17.93
C THR A 186 -0.21 -30.00 -17.75
N CYS A 187 -1.29 -29.76 -17.01
CA CYS A 187 -1.82 -28.41 -16.77
C CYS A 187 -1.35 -27.91 -15.39
N SER A 188 -0.85 -26.68 -15.35
CA SER A 188 -0.52 -25.98 -14.09
C SER A 188 -1.12 -24.57 -14.08
N CYS A 189 -1.51 -24.05 -12.91
CA CYS A 189 -1.98 -22.67 -12.82
C CYS A 189 -0.83 -21.71 -13.12
N LEU A 190 -1.13 -20.59 -13.81
CA LEU A 190 -0.18 -19.49 -13.93
C LEU A 190 0.15 -18.92 -12.54
N HIS A 191 1.31 -18.27 -12.42
CA HIS A 191 1.76 -17.70 -11.15
C HIS A 191 0.73 -16.72 -10.59
N GLY A 192 0.36 -16.87 -9.31
CA GLY A 192 -0.65 -16.03 -8.64
C GLY A 192 -2.11 -16.46 -8.88
N PHE A 193 -2.34 -17.56 -9.60
CA PHE A 193 -3.67 -18.16 -9.76
C PHE A 193 -3.81 -19.43 -8.92
N LEU A 194 -5.01 -19.63 -8.39
CA LEU A 194 -5.39 -20.73 -7.51
C LEU A 194 -6.58 -21.49 -8.11
N GLY A 195 -6.66 -22.79 -7.84
CA GLY A 195 -7.76 -23.64 -8.29
C GLY A 195 -7.29 -24.91 -8.98
N ASN A 196 -8.14 -25.47 -9.83
CA ASN A 196 -7.86 -26.69 -10.56
C ASN A 196 -7.45 -26.35 -12.00
N PRO A 197 -6.21 -26.67 -12.44
CA PRO A 197 -5.73 -26.37 -13.79
C PRO A 197 -6.54 -27.00 -14.93
N LEU A 198 -7.32 -28.05 -14.67
CA LEU A 198 -8.17 -28.67 -15.70
C LEU A 198 -9.47 -27.87 -15.93
N SER A 199 -10.07 -27.32 -14.87
CA SER A 199 -11.28 -26.50 -14.98
C SER A 199 -10.98 -25.02 -15.21
N GLY A 200 -9.78 -24.58 -14.85
CA GLY A 200 -9.33 -23.20 -14.89
C GLY A 200 -8.98 -22.67 -13.50
N CYS A 201 -8.04 -21.74 -13.48
CA CYS A 201 -7.56 -21.10 -12.26
C CYS A 201 -8.07 -19.65 -12.19
N ARG A 202 -8.26 -19.15 -10.96
CA ARG A 202 -8.68 -17.78 -10.69
C ARG A 202 -7.75 -17.10 -9.71
N HIS A 203 -7.84 -15.80 -9.61
CA HIS A 203 -7.19 -15.04 -8.55
C HIS A 203 -7.73 -15.43 -7.16
N GLU A 204 -6.99 -15.12 -6.11
CA GLU A 204 -7.45 -15.35 -4.73
C GLU A 204 -8.71 -14.51 -4.45
N CYS A 205 -8.74 -13.28 -4.94
CA CYS A 205 -9.87 -12.36 -4.86
C CYS A 205 -9.94 -11.46 -6.11
N GLU A 206 -11.13 -10.99 -6.45
CA GLU A 206 -11.35 -9.87 -7.37
C GLU A 206 -11.96 -8.65 -6.64
N HIS A 207 -12.68 -8.92 -5.55
CA HIS A 207 -13.31 -7.92 -4.70
C HIS A 207 -13.00 -8.20 -3.23
N ASP A 208 -13.08 -7.17 -2.39
CA ASP A 208 -12.84 -7.29 -0.95
C ASP A 208 -13.72 -8.35 -0.27
N GLY A 209 -14.96 -8.49 -0.73
CA GLY A 209 -15.94 -9.47 -0.24
C GLY A 209 -15.54 -10.93 -0.47
N ASP A 210 -14.57 -11.20 -1.34
CA ASP A 210 -14.02 -12.55 -1.54
C ASP A 210 -13.07 -12.96 -0.39
N CYS A 211 -12.57 -11.98 0.36
CA CYS A 211 -11.65 -12.18 1.47
C CYS A 211 -12.39 -12.33 2.82
N ALA A 212 -11.66 -12.75 3.85
CA ALA A 212 -12.20 -12.76 5.20
C ALA A 212 -12.60 -11.33 5.65
N SER A 213 -13.51 -11.22 6.63
CA SER A 213 -14.12 -9.94 7.02
C SER A 213 -13.15 -8.84 7.46
N ARG A 214 -11.91 -9.17 7.82
CA ARG A 214 -10.84 -8.26 8.24
C ARG A 214 -9.74 -8.06 7.20
N ASP A 215 -9.84 -8.73 6.07
CA ASP A 215 -8.90 -8.69 4.95
C ASP A 215 -9.57 -7.97 3.76
N MET A 216 -8.78 -7.52 2.81
CA MET A 216 -9.23 -6.86 1.60
C MET A 216 -8.46 -7.40 0.40
N CYS A 217 -9.01 -7.17 -0.79
CA CYS A 217 -8.39 -7.58 -2.01
C CYS A 217 -7.39 -6.51 -2.49
N SER A 218 -6.11 -6.86 -2.50
CA SER A 218 -5.06 -6.00 -3.02
C SER A 218 -4.17 -6.78 -3.98
N ASN A 219 -4.10 -6.30 -5.22
CA ASN A 219 -3.36 -6.97 -6.30
C ASN A 219 -3.70 -8.46 -6.40
N TYR A 220 -5.01 -8.78 -6.42
CA TYR A 220 -5.53 -10.14 -6.56
C TYR A 220 -5.20 -11.11 -5.41
N LYS A 221 -4.77 -10.57 -4.28
CA LYS A 221 -4.39 -11.31 -3.08
C LYS A 221 -5.17 -10.80 -1.88
N CYS A 222 -5.62 -11.70 -1.02
CA CYS A 222 -6.23 -11.30 0.25
C CYS A 222 -5.13 -10.88 1.22
N VAL A 223 -5.14 -9.60 1.60
CA VAL A 223 -4.19 -9.03 2.55
C VAL A 223 -4.96 -8.38 3.71
N PRO A 224 -4.37 -8.29 4.91
CA PRO A 224 -5.00 -7.56 6.00
C PRO A 224 -5.36 -6.13 5.59
N SER A 225 -6.52 -5.66 6.02
CA SER A 225 -7.02 -4.32 5.66
C SER A 225 -6.06 -3.18 6.03
N CYS A 226 -5.11 -3.43 6.92
CA CYS A 226 -4.09 -2.50 7.36
C CYS A 226 -3.13 -1.98 6.29
N GLY A 227 -3.13 -2.54 5.09
CA GLY A 227 -2.39 -1.97 3.96
C GLY A 227 -2.80 -0.54 3.59
N GLN A 228 -3.95 -0.05 4.08
CA GLN A 228 -4.45 1.30 3.84
C GLN A 228 -3.91 2.37 4.81
N CYS A 229 -3.25 1.99 5.90
CA CYS A 229 -2.76 2.97 6.89
C CYS A 229 -1.43 3.60 6.47
N GLY A 230 -1.25 4.86 6.83
CA GLY A 230 -0.03 5.62 6.56
C GLY A 230 1.16 5.13 7.39
N ILE A 231 2.37 5.57 6.99
CA ILE A 231 3.60 5.20 7.69
C ILE A 231 3.54 5.70 9.14
N GLY A 232 3.89 4.83 10.10
CA GLY A 232 3.90 5.15 11.52
C GLY A 232 2.52 5.20 12.21
N ALA A 233 1.43 4.87 11.50
CA ALA A 233 0.10 4.78 12.09
C ALA A 233 -0.15 3.42 12.75
N ASN A 234 -0.92 3.42 13.85
CA ASN A 234 -1.48 2.21 14.41
C ASN A 234 -2.66 1.77 13.55
N CYS A 235 -2.70 0.48 13.20
CA CYS A 235 -3.80 -0.08 12.45
C CYS A 235 -4.60 -1.10 13.26
N LYS A 236 -5.92 -1.01 13.15
CA LYS A 236 -6.86 -2.07 13.53
C LYS A 236 -7.74 -2.45 12.34
N SER A 237 -7.61 -3.67 11.85
CA SER A 237 -8.57 -4.23 10.89
C SER A 237 -9.94 -4.39 11.56
N VAL A 238 -10.98 -3.85 10.92
CA VAL A 238 -12.37 -3.94 11.37
C VAL A 238 -13.11 -4.89 10.44
N ALA A 239 -14.12 -5.59 10.98
CA ALA A 239 -15.06 -6.31 10.12
C ALA A 239 -15.67 -5.34 9.11
N SER A 240 -15.79 -5.75 7.84
CA SER A 240 -16.14 -4.95 6.65
C SER A 240 -14.97 -4.46 5.81
N HIS A 241 -13.89 -5.24 5.73
CA HIS A 241 -12.77 -5.02 4.78
C HIS A 241 -12.12 -3.63 4.89
N ARG A 242 -12.15 -3.07 6.10
CA ARG A 242 -11.75 -1.69 6.40
C ARG A 242 -10.67 -1.68 7.48
N ALA A 243 -9.70 -0.79 7.34
CA ALA A 243 -8.83 -0.40 8.44
C ALA A 243 -9.39 0.80 9.21
N VAL A 244 -9.16 0.82 10.52
CA VAL A 244 -9.18 2.04 11.33
C VAL A 244 -7.73 2.38 11.65
N CYS A 245 -7.29 3.54 11.16
CA CYS A 245 -5.94 4.04 11.32
C CYS A 245 -5.94 5.20 12.31
N GLU A 246 -5.02 5.18 13.27
CA GLU A 246 -4.84 6.25 14.26
C GLU A 246 -3.36 6.54 14.49
N CYS A 247 -2.99 7.80 14.66
CA CYS A 247 -1.63 8.14 15.03
C CYS A 247 -1.35 7.72 16.48
N PRO A 248 -0.15 7.18 16.78
CA PRO A 248 0.26 6.94 18.15
C PRO A 248 0.16 8.21 19.00
N LYS A 249 0.03 8.06 20.33
CA LYS A 249 -0.04 9.21 21.24
C LYS A 249 1.20 10.10 21.08
N GLY A 250 0.98 11.39 20.83
CA GLY A 250 2.05 12.38 20.65
C GLY A 250 2.54 12.56 19.22
N TYR A 251 2.03 11.77 18.26
CA TYR A 251 2.32 11.93 16.84
C TYR A 251 1.24 12.78 16.18
N ILE A 252 1.65 13.59 15.21
CA ILE A 252 0.81 14.48 14.41
C ILE A 252 0.84 14.05 12.94
N GLY A 253 -0.14 14.53 12.17
CA GLY A 253 -0.29 14.20 10.75
C GLY A 253 -1.60 13.49 10.46
N SER A 254 -1.65 12.79 9.33
CA SER A 254 -2.83 12.01 8.93
C SER A 254 -2.53 10.53 9.08
N PRO A 255 -3.35 9.76 9.81
CA PRO A 255 -3.13 8.33 10.00
C PRO A 255 -3.27 7.49 8.72
N TYR A 256 -3.78 8.08 7.63
CA TYR A 256 -3.88 7.43 6.32
C TYR A 256 -2.72 7.77 5.38
N THR A 257 -1.85 8.72 5.73
CA THR A 257 -0.69 9.09 4.90
C THR A 257 0.63 8.91 5.65
N GLU A 258 0.77 9.60 6.79
CA GLU A 258 1.98 9.57 7.60
C GLU A 258 1.70 10.18 8.98
N CYS A 259 2.10 9.46 10.03
CA CYS A 259 2.18 9.97 11.39
C CYS A 259 3.65 10.25 11.72
N ARG A 260 3.94 11.48 12.13
CA ARG A 260 5.29 11.90 12.54
C ARG A 260 5.28 12.46 13.95
N PRO A 261 6.40 12.40 14.70
CA PRO A 261 6.47 13.05 15.99
C PRO A 261 6.28 14.56 15.83
N GLU A 262 5.88 15.21 16.91
CA GLU A 262 5.76 16.66 16.95
C GLU A 262 7.13 17.36 16.79
N CYS A 263 8.18 16.73 17.33
CA CYS A 263 9.55 17.22 17.31
C CYS A 263 10.54 16.06 17.14
N TYR A 264 11.68 16.33 16.53
CA TYR A 264 12.85 15.43 16.51
C TYR A 264 13.94 15.93 17.45
N GLY A 265 13.96 17.23 17.75
CA GLY A 265 14.81 17.84 18.77
C GLY A 265 14.17 19.10 19.40
N ASP A 266 14.84 19.65 20.41
CA ASP A 266 14.35 20.79 21.18
C ASP A 266 14.11 22.06 20.33
N SER A 267 14.87 22.22 19.24
CA SER A 267 14.74 23.34 18.31
C SER A 267 13.41 23.37 17.55
N ASP A 268 12.75 22.21 17.43
CA ASP A 268 11.47 22.10 16.72
C ASP A 268 10.30 22.58 17.60
N CYS A 269 10.56 22.77 18.90
CA CYS A 269 9.54 23.08 19.88
C CYS A 269 9.34 24.59 20.08
N PRO A 270 8.08 25.04 20.33
CA PRO A 270 7.79 26.44 20.59
C PRO A 270 8.23 26.86 22.00
N ALA A 271 8.42 28.18 22.20
CA ALA A 271 8.97 28.76 23.43
C ALA A 271 8.22 28.38 24.73
N GLY A 272 6.91 28.15 24.68
CA GLY A 272 6.13 27.75 25.86
C GLY A 272 6.32 26.29 26.31
N ARG A 273 6.94 25.45 25.47
CA ARG A 273 7.19 24.02 25.74
C ARG A 273 8.43 23.53 25.00
N PRO A 274 9.61 24.05 25.35
CA PRO A 274 10.79 24.02 24.49
C PRO A 274 11.52 22.66 24.49
N ALA A 275 11.17 21.72 25.37
CA ALA A 275 11.86 20.43 25.46
C ALA A 275 11.15 19.37 24.62
N CYS A 276 11.87 18.73 23.72
CA CYS A 276 11.41 17.56 22.98
C CYS A 276 11.69 16.29 23.76
N PHE A 277 10.63 15.63 24.22
CA PHE A 277 10.75 14.40 25.00
C PHE A 277 9.91 13.29 24.38
N TYR A 278 10.59 12.25 23.85
CA TYR A 278 9.97 11.15 23.08
C TYR A 278 9.07 11.64 21.93
N GLY A 279 9.51 12.67 21.22
CA GLY A 279 8.80 13.22 20.06
C GLY A 279 7.62 14.15 20.40
N ILE A 280 7.50 14.58 21.65
CA ILE A 280 6.45 15.49 22.13
C ILE A 280 7.10 16.71 22.77
N CYS A 281 6.64 17.92 22.39
CA CYS A 281 7.11 19.15 23.01
C CYS A 281 6.46 19.33 24.39
N LYS A 282 7.28 19.44 25.43
CA LYS A 282 6.89 19.56 26.84
C LYS A 282 7.40 20.85 27.47
N ASN A 283 6.59 21.38 28.37
CA ASN A 283 6.98 22.50 29.22
C ASN A 283 7.77 21.99 30.42
N THR A 284 9.03 22.41 30.55
CA THR A 284 9.92 22.01 31.65
C THR A 284 9.58 22.71 32.97
N CYS A 285 8.67 23.68 33.00
CA CYS A 285 8.16 24.28 34.24
C CYS A 285 7.24 23.35 35.03
N VAL A 286 6.61 22.37 34.39
CA VAL A 286 5.64 21.48 35.06
C VAL A 286 6.39 20.62 36.09
N GLY A 287 6.19 20.93 37.38
CA GLY A 287 6.82 20.23 38.50
C GLY A 287 8.26 20.69 38.83
N ALA A 288 8.77 21.73 38.18
CA ALA A 288 10.11 22.25 38.46
C ALA A 288 10.16 23.27 39.61
N CYS A 289 9.10 24.07 39.77
CA CYS A 289 9.02 25.09 40.81
C CYS A 289 8.11 24.68 41.96
N GLY A 290 8.38 25.25 43.14
CA GLY A 290 7.61 25.04 44.36
C GLY A 290 6.20 25.61 44.26
N VAL A 291 5.37 25.26 45.25
CA VAL A 291 3.98 25.75 45.30
C VAL A 291 3.97 27.28 45.43
N GLY A 292 3.19 27.95 44.58
CA GLY A 292 3.06 29.42 44.59
C GLY A 292 4.24 30.19 43.99
N ALA A 293 5.21 29.52 43.37
CA ALA A 293 6.29 30.17 42.64
C ALA A 293 5.94 30.43 41.17
N ASP A 294 6.42 31.55 40.62
CA ASP A 294 6.40 31.82 39.19
C ASP A 294 7.52 31.02 38.50
N CYS A 295 7.20 30.39 37.37
CA CYS A 295 8.17 29.71 36.53
C CYS A 295 8.33 30.42 35.18
N ASN A 296 9.55 30.85 34.88
CA ASN A 296 9.92 31.42 33.59
C ASN A 296 10.98 30.55 32.91
N LEU A 297 10.81 30.29 31.62
CA LEU A 297 11.75 29.48 30.85
C LEU A 297 12.90 30.33 30.33
N ARG A 298 14.14 29.90 30.57
CA ARG A 298 15.34 30.40 29.88
C ARG A 298 15.94 29.26 29.06
N GLY A 299 15.57 29.19 27.78
CA GLY A 299 15.84 28.03 26.95
C GLY A 299 15.10 26.81 27.49
N LEU A 300 15.81 25.72 27.80
CA LEU A 300 15.25 24.52 28.43
C LEU A 300 15.19 24.60 29.96
N THR A 301 15.90 25.57 30.55
CA THR A 301 16.04 25.65 32.01
C THR A 301 14.86 26.42 32.64
N PRO A 302 14.14 25.81 33.60
CA PRO A 302 13.12 26.51 34.37
C PRO A 302 13.81 27.41 35.41
N VAL A 303 13.39 28.68 35.46
CA VAL A 303 13.82 29.65 36.45
C VAL A 303 12.64 29.94 37.37
N CYS A 304 12.77 29.56 38.64
CA CYS A 304 11.74 29.72 39.66
C CYS A 304 11.98 30.98 40.48
N SER A 305 10.94 31.77 40.70
CA SER A 305 10.98 32.97 41.55
C SER A 305 9.68 33.13 42.32
N CYS A 306 9.73 33.66 43.55
CA CYS A 306 8.49 34.03 44.22
C CYS A 306 7.88 35.28 43.57
N PRO A 307 6.54 35.32 43.40
CA PRO A 307 5.83 36.50 42.95
C PRO A 307 6.09 37.72 43.84
N ARG A 308 5.72 38.91 43.35
CA ARG A 308 5.77 40.13 44.18
C ARG A 308 4.93 39.94 45.44
N ASP A 309 5.46 40.39 46.58
CA ASP A 309 4.86 40.29 47.92
C ASP A 309 4.83 38.87 48.55
N MET A 310 5.56 37.92 47.96
CA MET A 310 5.80 36.59 48.53
C MET A 310 7.28 36.39 48.85
N THR A 311 7.56 35.53 49.82
CA THR A 311 8.91 35.11 50.23
C THR A 311 8.98 33.59 50.40
N GLY A 312 10.19 33.05 50.59
CA GLY A 312 10.44 31.63 50.73
C GLY A 312 11.45 31.11 49.71
N ASP A 313 11.49 29.80 49.54
CA ASP A 313 12.32 29.13 48.54
C ASP A 313 11.47 28.84 47.28
N PRO A 314 11.77 29.46 46.13
CA PRO A 314 11.01 29.26 44.90
C PRO A 314 10.96 27.82 44.38
N PHE A 315 11.87 26.94 44.81
CA PHE A 315 11.88 25.52 44.44
C PHE A 315 11.08 24.65 45.42
N ILE A 316 10.76 25.15 46.61
CA ILE A 316 10.00 24.42 47.64
C ILE A 316 8.59 24.98 47.76
N SER A 317 8.46 26.23 48.19
CA SER A 317 7.18 26.90 48.40
C SER A 317 7.39 28.40 48.64
N CYS A 318 6.55 29.20 48.01
CA CYS A 318 6.41 30.62 48.30
C CYS A 318 5.20 30.85 49.20
N ARG A 319 5.36 31.73 50.19
CA ARG A 319 4.29 32.17 51.09
C ARG A 319 4.21 33.69 51.13
N PRO A 320 3.07 34.28 51.52
CA PRO A 320 2.97 35.71 51.70
C PRO A 320 4.05 36.24 52.65
N PHE A 321 4.58 37.41 52.33
CA PHE A 321 5.50 38.12 53.20
C PHE A 321 4.80 38.48 54.52
N THR A 322 5.46 38.21 55.65
CA THR A 322 4.98 38.60 56.98
C THR A 322 5.98 39.56 57.63
N LYS A 323 5.53 40.27 58.68
CA LYS A 323 6.37 41.23 59.40
C LYS A 323 7.63 40.58 59.98
N GLU A 324 7.57 39.30 60.33
CA GLU A 324 8.68 38.53 60.85
C GLU A 324 9.80 38.34 59.82
N ASP A 325 9.46 38.31 58.53
CA ASP A 325 10.43 38.16 57.44
C ASP A 325 11.36 39.37 57.31
N LEU A 326 10.97 40.55 57.82
CA LEU A 326 11.85 41.72 57.92
C LEU A 326 13.11 41.42 58.75
N CYS A 327 13.03 40.48 59.69
CA CYS A 327 14.08 40.14 60.62
C CYS A 327 14.74 38.78 60.34
N SER A 328 14.49 38.16 59.17
CA SER A 328 15.03 36.85 58.81
C SER A 328 15.63 36.86 57.40
N PRO A 329 16.96 36.68 57.25
CA PRO A 329 17.96 36.58 58.32
C PRO A 329 18.08 37.91 59.09
N ASN A 330 18.58 37.86 60.32
CA ASN A 330 18.71 39.06 61.15
C ASN A 330 19.60 40.11 60.45
N PRO A 331 19.06 41.27 60.05
CA PRO A 331 19.81 42.30 59.35
C PRO A 331 20.63 43.20 60.30
N CYS A 332 20.49 43.01 61.61
CA CYS A 332 21.16 43.83 62.62
C CYS A 332 22.60 43.39 62.88
N GLY A 333 23.38 44.29 63.47
CA GLY A 333 24.76 44.03 63.84
C GLY A 333 24.92 42.97 64.94
N THR A 334 26.16 42.60 65.23
CA THR A 334 26.45 41.62 66.31
C THR A 334 25.95 42.13 67.67
N ASN A 335 25.40 41.22 68.48
CA ASN A 335 24.76 41.50 69.78
C ASN A 335 23.56 42.46 69.70
N ALA A 336 22.93 42.58 68.52
CA ALA A 336 21.66 43.27 68.34
C ALA A 336 20.55 42.30 67.97
N ILE A 337 19.35 42.61 68.43
CA ILE A 337 18.10 41.92 68.09
C ILE A 337 17.30 42.76 67.09
N CYS A 338 16.74 42.10 66.10
CA CYS A 338 15.78 42.69 65.18
C CYS A 338 14.36 42.52 65.69
N VAL A 339 13.57 43.60 65.63
CA VAL A 339 12.13 43.56 65.83
C VAL A 339 11.41 44.18 64.62
N PRO A 340 10.28 43.62 64.17
CA PRO A 340 9.49 44.25 63.11
C PRO A 340 8.97 45.61 63.55
N GLY A 341 9.14 46.64 62.72
CA GLY A 341 8.68 47.99 63.01
C GLY A 341 8.38 48.77 61.74
N HIS A 342 8.43 50.09 61.85
CA HIS A 342 8.19 51.02 60.74
C HIS A 342 9.21 52.15 60.75
N ASP A 343 9.46 52.76 59.58
CA ASP A 343 10.16 54.04 59.51
C ASP A 343 9.24 55.22 59.85
N ASN A 344 9.82 56.43 59.89
CA ASN A 344 9.08 57.67 60.17
C ASN A 344 8.00 58.01 59.12
N THR A 345 7.97 57.29 57.99
CA THR A 345 6.94 57.43 56.94
C THR A 345 5.83 56.39 57.06
N GLY A 346 5.92 55.50 58.06
CA GLY A 346 4.96 54.41 58.27
C GLY A 346 5.19 53.17 57.41
N ARG A 347 6.32 53.07 56.68
CA ARG A 347 6.66 51.86 55.90
C ARG A 347 7.29 50.82 56.80
N GLU A 348 6.89 49.57 56.63
CA GLU A 348 7.42 48.45 57.41
C GLU A 348 8.93 48.28 57.19
N ARG A 349 9.70 48.20 58.28
CA ARG A 349 11.16 48.03 58.26
C ARG A 349 11.64 47.25 59.48
N PRO A 350 12.77 46.53 59.38
CA PRO A 350 13.43 45.97 60.55
C PRO A 350 13.97 47.09 61.44
N VAL A 351 13.75 46.97 62.75
CA VAL A 351 14.28 47.88 63.77
C VAL A 351 15.29 47.10 64.60
N CYS A 352 16.50 47.63 64.70
CA CYS A 352 17.60 47.00 65.44
C CYS A 352 17.77 47.63 66.81
N ASN A 353 17.78 46.80 67.86
CA ASN A 353 18.05 47.21 69.23
C ASN A 353 19.22 46.40 69.78
N CYS A 354 20.08 47.00 70.61
CA CYS A 354 21.09 46.22 71.32
C CYS A 354 20.42 45.25 72.29
N LEU A 355 20.97 44.04 72.39
CA LEU A 355 20.54 43.09 73.42
C LEU A 355 20.71 43.70 74.82
N PRO A 356 19.92 43.27 75.81
CA PRO A 356 20.09 43.71 77.19
C PRO A 356 21.54 43.60 77.66
N GLY A 357 22.05 44.65 78.29
CA GLY A 357 23.45 44.73 78.74
C GLY A 357 24.45 45.19 77.69
N HIS A 358 24.01 45.57 76.49
CA HIS A 358 24.85 46.09 75.42
C HIS A 358 24.44 47.51 75.01
N THR A 359 25.41 48.30 74.56
CA THR A 359 25.25 49.66 74.04
C THR A 359 26.06 49.85 72.76
N GLY A 360 25.75 50.87 71.97
CA GLY A 360 26.44 51.14 70.70
C GLY A 360 25.45 51.36 69.55
N ASN A 361 25.88 51.06 68.33
CA ASN A 361 25.05 51.20 67.14
C ASN A 361 24.48 49.82 66.73
N PRO A 362 23.16 49.58 66.93
CA PRO A 362 22.53 48.29 66.64
C PRO A 362 22.61 47.80 65.18
N LEU A 363 22.86 48.69 64.22
CA LEU A 363 23.00 48.32 62.81
C LEU A 363 24.39 47.79 62.45
N SER A 364 25.40 48.07 63.27
CA SER A 364 26.79 47.69 63.00
C SER A 364 27.31 46.68 64.03
N HIS A 365 27.36 47.09 65.29
CA HIS A 365 27.82 46.26 66.40
C HIS A 365 27.40 46.89 67.73
N CYS A 366 26.86 46.07 68.63
CA CYS A 366 26.63 46.42 70.02
C CYS A 366 27.72 45.83 70.91
N SER A 367 28.34 46.67 71.73
CA SER A 367 29.35 46.28 72.69
C SER A 367 28.73 46.11 74.07
N ARG A 368 29.31 45.27 74.93
CA ARG A 368 28.88 45.16 76.33
C ARG A 368 28.91 46.56 76.98
N GLY A 369 27.82 46.93 77.65
CA GLY A 369 27.73 48.19 78.40
C GLY A 369 28.70 48.21 79.57
N GLU A 370 28.90 49.39 80.14
CA GLU A 370 29.83 49.59 81.28
C GLU A 370 29.34 48.90 82.55
N CYS A 371 28.02 48.74 82.70
CA CYS A 371 27.40 48.13 83.87
C CYS A 371 26.15 47.32 83.48
N LEU A 372 25.89 46.23 84.21
CA LEU A 372 24.59 45.55 84.20
C LEU A 372 23.71 45.91 85.40
N SER A 373 24.34 46.35 86.49
CA SER A 373 23.66 46.76 87.71
C SER A 373 24.46 47.83 88.45
N ASN A 374 23.83 48.47 89.44
CA ASN A 374 24.45 49.53 90.23
C ASN A 374 25.75 49.10 90.91
N THR A 375 25.88 47.82 91.28
CA THR A 375 27.10 47.30 91.95
C THR A 375 28.34 47.32 91.06
N GLU A 376 28.18 47.42 89.75
CA GLU A 376 29.29 47.54 88.79
C GLU A 376 29.75 49.01 88.63
N CYS A 377 28.99 49.97 89.16
CA CYS A 377 29.35 51.39 89.13
C CYS A 377 29.95 51.85 90.47
N PRO A 378 30.80 52.88 90.47
CA PRO A 378 31.20 53.57 91.70
C PRO A 378 29.99 54.12 92.46
N ASP A 379 30.07 54.24 93.79
CA ASP A 379 28.95 54.65 94.68
C ASP A 379 28.29 56.00 94.32
N HIS A 380 29.03 56.89 93.65
CA HIS A 380 28.55 58.20 93.18
C HIS A 380 27.90 58.17 91.79
N ARG A 381 27.76 57.00 91.17
CA ARG A 381 27.15 56.78 89.84
C ARG A 381 26.10 55.70 89.92
N ALA A 382 25.08 55.77 89.08
CA ALA A 382 24.06 54.75 88.93
C ALA A 382 24.16 54.08 87.58
N CYS A 383 23.83 52.79 87.52
CA CYS A 383 23.72 52.07 86.27
C CYS A 383 22.39 52.39 85.60
N ILE A 384 22.42 53.23 84.57
CA ILE A 384 21.23 53.64 83.81
C ILE A 384 21.53 53.39 82.33
N ASN A 385 20.65 52.64 81.66
CA ASN A 385 20.83 52.24 80.25
C ASN A 385 22.22 51.60 79.98
N TYR A 386 22.68 50.78 80.93
CA TYR A 386 23.97 50.08 80.88
C TYR A 386 25.22 50.99 80.83
N GLN A 387 25.08 52.24 81.27
CA GLN A 387 26.18 53.19 81.45
C GLN A 387 26.22 53.67 82.90
N CYS A 388 27.42 53.89 83.44
CA CYS A 388 27.59 54.46 84.78
C CYS A 388 27.48 55.98 84.70
N VAL A 389 26.28 56.51 84.96
CA VAL A 389 25.98 57.95 84.88
C VAL A 389 25.77 58.55 86.27
N ASP A 390 25.93 59.87 86.40
CA ASP A 390 25.60 60.57 87.64
C ASP A 390 24.07 60.53 87.86
N PRO A 391 23.56 59.94 88.96
CA PRO A 391 22.12 59.86 89.21
C PRO A 391 21.47 61.24 89.36
N CYS A 392 22.23 62.31 89.64
CA CYS A 392 21.72 63.66 89.84
C CYS A 392 21.22 64.36 88.57
N ILE A 393 21.63 63.90 87.38
CA ILE A 393 21.28 64.57 86.11
C ILE A 393 19.76 64.51 85.88
N GLY A 394 19.11 65.69 85.93
CA GLY A 394 17.70 65.86 85.62
C GLY A 394 16.71 65.25 86.62
N LYS A 395 17.16 64.93 87.85
CA LYS A 395 16.31 64.32 88.89
C LYS A 395 15.77 65.30 89.93
N CYS A 396 16.53 66.32 90.31
CA CYS A 396 16.11 67.30 91.31
C CYS A 396 15.44 68.53 90.68
N ALA A 397 14.60 69.22 91.45
CA ALA A 397 13.96 70.45 91.02
C ALA A 397 14.96 71.56 90.70
N SER A 398 14.57 72.48 89.82
CA SER A 398 15.34 73.70 89.56
C SER A 398 15.55 74.48 90.86
N GLY A 399 16.82 74.73 91.23
CA GLY A 399 17.21 75.39 92.47
C GLY A 399 17.43 74.46 93.68
N ALA A 400 17.23 73.15 93.55
CA ALA A 400 17.63 72.17 94.57
C ALA A 400 19.09 71.72 94.38
N THR A 401 19.79 71.44 95.48
CA THR A 401 21.10 70.76 95.45
C THR A 401 20.91 69.25 95.35
N CYS A 402 21.76 68.58 94.57
CA CYS A 402 21.77 67.13 94.47
C CYS A 402 23.10 66.54 94.95
N GLU A 403 23.02 65.48 95.75
CA GLU A 403 24.17 64.66 96.14
C GLU A 403 23.90 63.20 95.75
N PRO A 404 24.81 62.54 95.01
CA PRO A 404 24.67 61.12 94.73
C PRO A 404 25.01 60.30 95.98
N LYS A 405 24.09 59.43 96.42
CA LYS A 405 24.32 58.54 97.57
C LYS A 405 23.75 57.15 97.29
N ALA A 406 24.59 56.12 97.38
CA ALA A 406 24.23 54.73 97.12
C ALA A 406 23.49 54.56 95.77
N HIS A 407 24.06 55.13 94.69
CA HIS A 407 23.50 55.10 93.34
C HIS A 407 22.14 55.82 93.17
N LEU A 408 21.71 56.64 94.15
CA LEU A 408 20.48 57.42 94.08
C LEU A 408 20.77 58.92 94.15
N ALA A 409 19.92 59.72 93.50
CA ALA A 409 19.93 61.17 93.63
C ALA A 409 19.26 61.59 94.94
N VAL A 410 20.01 62.23 95.84
CA VAL A 410 19.47 62.81 97.06
C VAL A 410 19.32 64.31 96.86
N CYS A 411 18.09 64.76 96.63
CA CYS A 411 17.76 66.16 96.44
C CYS A 411 17.50 66.85 97.78
N ARG A 412 18.08 68.04 97.97
CA ARG A 412 17.88 68.88 99.16
C ARG A 412 17.66 70.33 98.75
N CYS A 413 16.82 71.04 99.49
CA CYS A 413 16.71 72.49 99.33
C CYS A 413 17.93 73.16 99.98
N PRO A 414 18.56 74.16 99.31
CA PRO A 414 19.65 74.93 99.87
C PRO A 414 19.24 75.63 101.18
N ALA A 415 20.23 75.98 102.01
CA ALA A 415 19.99 76.70 103.26
C ALA A 415 19.21 78.01 103.03
N GLY A 416 18.15 78.23 103.84
CA GLY A 416 17.23 79.37 103.67
C GLY A 416 16.07 79.10 102.70
N GLN A 417 15.93 77.88 102.19
CA GLN A 417 14.78 77.45 101.38
C GLN A 417 14.07 76.24 102.00
N SER A 418 12.76 76.12 101.78
CA SER A 418 11.92 75.00 102.17
C SER A 418 10.97 74.63 101.02
N GLY A 419 10.58 73.36 100.94
CA GLY A 419 9.75 72.84 99.87
C GLY A 419 10.07 71.36 99.61
N ASP A 420 9.54 70.82 98.52
CA ASP A 420 9.91 69.48 98.05
C ASP A 420 11.07 69.62 97.06
N ALA A 421 12.23 69.06 97.38
CA ALA A 421 13.44 69.18 96.58
C ALA A 421 13.37 68.45 95.21
N LEU A 422 12.36 67.61 94.98
CA LEU A 422 12.06 67.00 93.68
C LEU A 422 11.12 67.85 92.83
N ILE A 423 10.34 68.75 93.44
CA ILE A 423 9.31 69.55 92.77
C ILE A 423 9.70 71.04 92.69
N SER A 424 10.01 71.69 93.81
CA SER A 424 10.44 73.09 93.88
C SER A 424 10.87 73.48 95.31
N CYS A 425 11.97 74.23 95.43
CA CYS A 425 12.41 74.87 96.67
C CYS A 425 12.06 76.37 96.68
N ARG A 426 11.55 76.88 97.82
CA ARG A 426 11.13 78.28 97.98
C ARG A 426 11.77 78.92 99.22
N GLN A 427 12.11 80.21 99.17
CA GLN A 427 12.71 80.97 100.29
C GLN A 427 11.84 80.94 101.57
N THR A 428 12.45 80.66 102.72
CA THR A 428 11.78 80.71 104.03
C THR A 428 11.73 82.16 104.55
N ARG A 429 10.54 82.75 104.65
CA ARG A 429 10.37 84.08 105.25
C ARG A 429 10.59 84.01 106.77
N THR A 430 11.70 84.55 107.27
CA THR A 430 11.93 84.74 108.71
C THR A 430 11.19 85.99 109.20
N PHE A 431 10.21 85.85 110.09
CA PHE A 431 9.67 86.98 110.86
C PHE A 431 10.57 87.23 112.08
N PRO A 432 11.05 88.47 112.33
CA PRO A 432 11.83 88.75 113.53
C PRO A 432 10.95 88.61 114.79
N VAL A 433 11.44 87.81 115.74
CA VAL A 433 10.85 87.62 117.06
C VAL A 433 11.02 88.92 117.85
N ALA A 434 9.92 89.58 118.20
CA ALA A 434 9.94 90.74 119.10
C ALA A 434 10.39 90.30 120.50
N LYS A 435 11.47 90.89 121.01
CA LYS A 435 11.87 90.78 122.42
C LYS A 435 10.92 91.62 123.29
N TYR A 436 10.46 91.03 124.39
CA TYR A 436 9.70 91.69 125.47
C TYR A 436 10.50 92.81 126.15
N HIS A 437 9.82 93.89 126.51
CA HIS A 437 10.08 94.69 127.71
C HIS A 437 8.76 95.08 128.36
#